data_AF-A0A8T2QNA0-F1
#
_entry.id   AF-A0A8T2QNA0-F1
#
_cell.length_a   1.000
_cell.length_b   1.000
_cell.length_c   1.000
_cell.angle_alpha   90.00
_cell.angle_beta   90.00
_cell.angle_gamma   90.00
#
_symmetry.space_group_name_H-M   'P 1'
#
loop_
_entity.id
_entity.type
_entity.pdbx_description
1 polymer ?
#
loop_
_entity_poly.entity_id
_entity_poly.type
_entity_poly.pdbx_seq_one_letter_code
_entity_poly.pdbx_strand_id
1 'polypeptide(L)'
;MARVKKRAKKLYPHNQDHGGLVPKGQGPTPKTTDSQDKVDPQKTYAKKRLKYHVKSLQKNRRAQKTVGLLIPRLPFMRVVKEISTNLCSLMKTSSFVNVK
;
A
#
# COMPACT_ATOMS: atom_id res chain seq x y z
N MET A 1 17.81 11.24 55.94
CA MET A 1 18.47 10.79 54.69
C MET A 1 17.46 10.78 53.55
N ALA A 2 17.56 11.69 52.58
CA ALA A 2 16.59 11.80 51.48
C ALA A 2 17.20 11.31 50.16
N ARG A 3 16.61 10.25 49.57
CA ARG A 3 17.03 9.64 48.31
C ARG A 3 16.39 10.39 47.14
N VAL A 4 17.17 11.23 46.45
CA VAL A 4 16.72 11.91 45.22
C VAL A 4 16.67 10.88 44.08
N LYS A 5 15.47 10.51 43.63
CA LYS A 5 15.28 9.73 42.40
C LYS A 5 15.58 10.63 41.20
N LYS A 6 16.63 10.34 40.45
CA LYS A 6 16.92 11.00 39.16
C LYS A 6 15.77 10.70 38.18
N ARG A 7 15.10 11.75 37.69
CA ARG A 7 14.05 11.66 36.68
C ARG A 7 14.69 11.41 35.32
N ALA A 8 14.35 10.30 34.66
CA ALA A 8 14.86 9.97 33.33
C ALA A 8 14.37 11.01 32.30
N LYS A 9 15.30 11.59 31.53
CA LYS A 9 14.96 12.46 30.40
C LYS A 9 14.53 11.57 29.24
N LYS A 10 13.28 11.74 28.81
CA LYS A 10 12.69 11.05 27.65
C LYS A 10 13.32 11.66 26.40
N LEU A 11 14.32 10.99 25.83
CA LEU A 11 14.89 11.36 24.53
C LEU A 11 13.94 10.91 23.43
N TYR A 12 13.20 11.85 22.85
CA TYR A 12 12.58 11.64 21.55
C TYR A 12 13.63 11.90 20.46
N PRO A 13 13.73 11.08 19.40
CA PRO A 13 14.57 11.43 18.27
C PRO A 13 13.99 12.70 17.62
N HIS A 14 14.76 13.79 17.70
CA HIS A 14 14.53 15.03 16.97
C HIS A 14 14.95 14.78 15.51
N ASN A 15 13.99 14.62 14.60
CA ASN A 15 14.31 14.71 13.17
C ASN A 15 14.72 16.16 12.89
N GLN A 16 16.01 16.37 12.59
CA GLN A 16 16.52 17.64 12.11
C GLN A 16 16.34 17.65 10.59
N ASP A 17 15.21 18.18 10.14
CA ASP A 17 15.11 18.70 8.78
C ASP A 17 15.89 20.02 8.77
N HIS A 18 17.14 19.99 8.31
CA HIS A 18 17.91 21.20 8.05
C HIS A 18 17.32 21.93 6.85
N GLY A 19 16.31 22.75 7.11
CA GLY A 19 15.72 23.67 6.17
C GLY A 19 15.15 24.86 6.93
N GLY A 20 15.96 25.90 7.10
CA GLY A 20 15.49 27.20 7.59
C GLY A 20 16.38 27.80 8.67
N LEU A 21 17.41 28.54 8.26
CA LEU A 21 17.97 29.60 9.08
C LEU A 21 17.26 30.91 8.70
N VAL A 22 16.46 31.42 9.62
CA VAL A 22 15.89 32.79 9.56
C VAL A 22 16.92 33.75 10.13
N PRO A 23 17.09 34.95 9.57
CA PRO A 23 16.93 36.13 10.43
C PRO A 23 16.00 37.17 9.82
N LYS A 24 15.04 37.60 10.62
CA LYS A 24 14.10 38.69 10.37
C LYS A 24 14.86 40.02 10.55
N GLY A 25 15.09 40.76 9.47
CA GLY A 25 15.65 42.11 9.54
C GLY A 25 15.90 42.77 8.19
N GLN A 26 15.14 43.85 7.93
CA GLN A 26 15.41 44.98 7.02
C GLN A 26 15.21 44.82 5.49
N GLY A 27 14.14 45.47 4.99
CA GLY A 27 14.10 46.20 3.70
C GLY A 27 13.80 45.40 2.41
N PRO A 28 12.92 45.90 1.50
CA PRO A 28 12.73 45.31 0.18
C PRO A 28 13.79 45.83 -0.79
N THR A 29 14.59 44.93 -1.38
CA THR A 29 15.28 45.23 -2.63
C THR A 29 15.04 44.10 -3.64
N PRO A 30 14.57 44.40 -4.85
CA PRO A 30 14.35 43.40 -5.89
C PRO A 30 15.66 43.20 -6.65
N LYS A 31 16.18 41.97 -6.68
CA LYS A 31 17.24 41.58 -7.61
C LYS A 31 16.93 40.23 -8.22
N THR A 32 16.44 40.32 -9.45
CA THR A 32 16.53 39.34 -10.52
C THR A 32 17.92 38.73 -10.57
N THR A 33 17.99 37.40 -10.44
CA THR A 33 19.03 36.58 -11.07
C THR A 33 18.39 35.28 -11.47
N ASP A 34 18.18 35.13 -12.78
CA ASP A 34 17.99 33.86 -13.46
C ASP A 34 19.09 32.88 -13.03
N SER A 35 18.70 31.85 -12.29
CA SER A 35 19.50 30.64 -12.15
C SER A 35 18.69 29.52 -12.76
N GLN A 36 19.04 29.21 -14.02
CA GLN A 36 18.63 27.99 -14.70
C GLN A 36 19.18 26.80 -13.91
N ASP A 37 18.40 26.31 -12.93
CA ASP A 37 18.65 25.02 -12.31
C ASP A 37 18.39 23.93 -13.36
N LYS A 38 19.48 23.40 -13.91
CA LYS A 38 19.50 22.18 -14.69
C LYS A 38 18.88 21.07 -13.83
N VAL A 39 17.61 20.74 -14.10
CA VAL A 39 16.93 19.59 -13.50
C VAL A 39 17.59 18.33 -14.05
N ASP A 40 18.54 17.78 -13.29
CA ASP A 40 19.18 16.49 -13.58
C ASP A 40 18.11 15.38 -13.68
N PRO A 41 17.87 14.78 -14.85
CA PRO A 41 16.73 13.91 -15.04
C PRO A 41 17.08 12.44 -14.75
N GLN A 42 17.77 12.09 -13.64
CA GLN A 42 17.90 10.67 -13.24
C GLN A 42 18.57 10.44 -11.87
N LYS A 43 18.01 10.97 -10.77
CA LYS A 43 18.18 10.31 -9.47
C LYS A 43 17.10 9.24 -9.31
N THR A 44 17.44 8.01 -9.69
CA THR A 44 16.63 6.82 -9.37
C THR A 44 16.78 6.52 -7.88
N TYR A 45 16.08 7.28 -7.03
CA TYR A 45 15.98 6.96 -5.61
C TYR A 45 15.35 5.57 -5.49
N ALA A 46 16.13 4.60 -5.01
CA ALA A 46 15.67 3.24 -4.79
C ALA A 46 14.40 3.28 -3.92
N LYS A 47 13.26 2.84 -4.48
CA LYS A 47 11.96 2.87 -3.78
C LYS A 47 12.06 2.02 -2.51
N LYS A 48 11.96 2.67 -1.34
CA LYS A 48 11.95 1.99 -0.04
C LYS A 48 10.81 0.96 0.01
N ARG A 49 11.13 -0.29 0.35
CA ARG A 49 10.12 -1.36 0.45
C ARG A 49 9.20 -1.10 1.64
N LEU A 50 7.90 -1.07 1.37
CA LEU A 50 6.87 -0.94 2.41
C LEU A 50 6.74 -2.22 3.25
N LYS A 51 6.58 -2.07 4.57
CA LYS A 51 6.36 -3.18 5.51
C LYS A 51 5.07 -3.94 5.17
N TYR A 52 5.06 -5.26 5.42
CA TYR A 52 3.94 -6.14 5.07
C TYR A 52 2.59 -5.67 5.62
N HIS A 53 2.50 -5.40 6.93
CA HIS A 53 1.27 -4.94 7.57
C HIS A 53 0.66 -3.71 6.89
N VAL A 54 1.50 -2.76 6.48
CA VAL A 54 1.04 -1.53 5.80
C VAL A 54 0.53 -1.84 4.39
N LYS A 55 1.18 -2.74 3.65
CA LYS A 55 0.68 -3.22 2.34
C LYS A 55 -0.67 -3.92 2.49
N SER A 56 -0.84 -4.76 3.50
CA SER A 56 -2.08 -5.51 3.73
C SER A 56 -3.25 -4.58 4.07
N LEU A 57 -3.04 -3.60 4.96
CA LEU A 57 -4.05 -2.57 5.25
C LEU A 57 -4.42 -1.76 4.01
N GLN A 58 -3.45 -1.41 3.17
CA GLN A 58 -3.70 -0.70 1.91
C GLN A 58 -4.56 -1.54 0.95
N LYS A 59 -4.28 -2.84 0.81
CA LYS A 59 -5.09 -3.76 0.00
C LYS A 59 -6.52 -3.87 0.52
N ASN A 60 -6.71 -4.01 1.83
CA ASN A 60 -8.04 -4.11 2.45
C ASN A 60 -8.87 -2.84 2.20
N ARG A 61 -8.29 -1.66 2.41
CA ARG A 61 -8.96 -0.38 2.14
C ARG A 61 -9.32 -0.19 0.67
N ARG A 62 -8.53 -0.72 -0.27
CA ARG A 62 -8.86 -0.69 -1.70
C ARG A 62 -10.02 -1.62 -2.02
N ALA A 63 -9.95 -2.87 -1.54
CA ALA A 63 -10.99 -3.87 -1.78
C ALA A 63 -12.35 -3.44 -1.19
N GLN A 64 -12.37 -2.81 -0.02
CA GLN A 64 -13.61 -2.33 0.62
C GLN A 64 -14.23 -1.11 -0.06
N LYS A 65 -13.49 -0.37 -0.90
CA LYS A 65 -14.02 0.79 -1.64
C LYS A 65 -14.73 0.43 -2.94
N THR A 66 -14.48 -0.77 -3.48
CA THR A 66 -14.98 -1.21 -4.78
C THR A 66 -15.78 -2.49 -4.62
N VAL A 67 -16.89 -2.63 -5.35
CA VAL A 67 -17.74 -3.83 -5.31
C VAL A 67 -17.40 -4.85 -6.42
N GLY A 68 -16.15 -4.87 -6.87
CA GLY A 68 -15.69 -5.76 -7.94
C GLY A 68 -15.51 -7.20 -7.48
N LEU A 69 -15.65 -8.15 -8.41
CA LEU A 69 -15.30 -9.55 -8.16
C LEU A 69 -13.81 -9.68 -7.83
N LEU A 70 -13.51 -10.40 -6.75
CA LEU A 70 -12.13 -10.64 -6.33
C LEU A 70 -11.43 -11.72 -7.17
N ILE A 71 -12.24 -12.61 -7.77
CA ILE A 71 -11.79 -13.71 -8.63
C ILE A 71 -12.05 -13.34 -10.09
N PRO A 72 -11.08 -13.53 -11.01
CA PRO A 72 -11.30 -13.26 -12.43
C PRO A 72 -12.41 -14.14 -13.03
N ARG A 73 -13.20 -13.57 -13.94
CA ARG A 73 -14.39 -14.24 -14.50
C ARG A 73 -14.06 -15.53 -15.27
N LEU A 74 -13.05 -15.50 -16.13
CA LEU A 74 -12.70 -16.64 -17.01
C LEU A 74 -12.26 -17.91 -16.24
N PRO A 75 -11.32 -17.87 -15.28
CA PRO A 75 -10.97 -19.07 -14.51
C PRO A 75 -12.15 -19.58 -13.66
N PHE A 76 -12.93 -18.68 -13.06
CA PHE A 76 -14.13 -19.08 -12.32
C PHE A 76 -15.14 -19.81 -13.21
N MET A 77 -15.39 -19.29 -14.41
CA MET A 77 -16.29 -19.89 -15.40
C MET A 77 -15.82 -21.29 -15.85
N ARG A 78 -14.51 -21.50 -16.03
CA ARG A 78 -13.95 -22.82 -16.38
C ARG A 78 -14.26 -23.85 -15.30
N VAL A 79 -14.05 -23.49 -14.04
CA VAL A 79 -14.34 -24.36 -12.88
C VAL A 79 -15.83 -24.68 -12.80
N VAL A 80 -16.71 -23.68 -12.99
CA VAL A 80 -18.17 -23.91 -13.01
C VAL A 80 -18.55 -24.90 -14.11
N LYS A 81 -17.97 -24.78 -15.31
CA LYS A 81 -18.24 -25.69 -16.43
C LYS A 81 -17.77 -27.12 -16.14
N GLU A 82 -16.59 -27.28 -15.56
CA GLU A 82 -16.04 -28.58 -15.17
C GLU A 82 -16.97 -29.30 -14.18
N ILE A 83 -17.33 -28.62 -13.09
CA ILE A 83 -18.24 -29.17 -12.08
C ILE A 83 -19.59 -29.51 -12.69
N SER A 84 -20.17 -28.59 -13.48
CA SER A 84 -21.49 -28.80 -14.10
C SER A 84 -21.49 -29.98 -15.06
N THR A 85 -20.40 -30.18 -15.82
CA THR A 85 -20.25 -31.32 -16.73
C THR A 85 -20.24 -32.64 -15.96
N ASN A 86 -19.49 -32.70 -14.86
CA ASN A 86 -19.41 -33.89 -14.01
C ASN A 86 -20.75 -34.21 -13.33
N LEU A 87 -21.44 -33.19 -12.81
CA LEU A 87 -22.77 -33.35 -12.22
C LEU A 87 -23.80 -33.83 -13.25
N CYS A 88 -23.80 -33.25 -14.44
CA CYS A 88 -24.71 -33.66 -15.52
C CYS A 88 -24.47 -35.12 -15.94
N SER A 89 -23.21 -35.55 -16.01
CA SER A 89 -22.85 -36.94 -16.29
C SER A 89 -23.37 -37.88 -15.20
N LEU A 90 -23.17 -37.52 -13.93
CA LEU A 90 -23.60 -38.32 -12.78
C LEU A 90 -25.13 -38.49 -12.71
N MET A 91 -25.90 -37.44 -13.02
CA MET A 91 -27.36 -37.52 -13.02
C MET A 91 -27.91 -38.40 -14.15
N LYS A 92 -27.25 -38.42 -15.31
CA LYS A 92 -27.67 -39.25 -16.47
C LYS A 92 -27.45 -40.74 -16.24
N THR A 93 -26.37 -41.10 -15.56
CA THR A 93 -26.08 -42.52 -15.27
C THR A 93 -26.91 -43.04 -14.10
N SER A 94 -27.26 -42.18 -13.13
CA SER A 94 -28.07 -42.58 -11.97
C SER A 94 -29.47 -43.11 -12.35
N SER A 95 -30.07 -42.65 -13.45
CA SER A 95 -31.37 -43.15 -13.94
C SER A 95 -31.27 -44.46 -14.75
N PHE A 96 -30.08 -44.86 -15.19
CA PHE A 96 -29.88 -46.05 -16.05
C PHE A 96 -29.57 -47.33 -15.25
N VAL A 97 -29.29 -47.23 -13.95
CA VAL A 97 -28.87 -48.38 -13.11
C VAL A 97 -30.04 -49.01 -12.35
N ASN A 98 -31.25 -48.45 -12.43
CA ASN A 98 -32.43 -48.94 -11.70
C ASN A 98 -33.46 -49.65 -12.62
N VAL A 99 -32.97 -50.59 -13.43
CA VAL A 99 -33.81 -51.57 -14.14
C VAL A 99 -33.25 -52.95 -13.84
N LYS A 100 -33.76 -53.58 -12.79
CA LYS A 100 -33.68 -55.02 -12.52
C LYS A 100 -34.77 -55.42 -11.55
#